data_AF-A0A970M990-F1
#
_entry.id   AF-A0A970M990-F1
#
_cell.length_a   1.000
_cell.length_b   1.000
_cell.length_c   1.000
_cell.angle_alpha   90.00
_cell.angle_beta   90.00
_cell.angle_gamma   90.00
#
_symmetry.space_group_name_H-M   'P 1'
#
loop_
_entity.id
_entity.type
_entity.pdbx_description
1 polymer ?
#
loop_
_entity_poly.entity_id
_entity_poly.type
_entity_poly.pdbx_seq_one_letter_code
_entity_poly.pdbx_strand_id
1 'polypeptide(L)' 'MPKPPTPVEPKVEPSPTLEKRKRRFFTPEYKLSLIQQADACKHGELGALLRRENIYSNQLSQWRREFAEQGVAG' A
#
# COMPACT_ATOMS: atom_id res chain seq x y z
N MET A 1 56.47 4.99 10.06
CA MET A 1 56.11 4.19 8.87
C MET A 1 54.74 4.64 8.38
N PRO A 2 54.59 5.13 7.13
CA PRO A 2 53.28 5.40 6.56
C PRO A 2 52.54 4.08 6.29
N LYS A 3 51.24 4.00 6.59
CA LYS A 3 50.41 2.84 6.24
C LYS A 3 50.22 2.77 4.71
N PRO A 4 50.24 1.58 4.09
CA PRO A 4 49.96 1.45 2.67
C PRO A 4 48.49 1.82 2.37
N PRO A 5 48.19 2.41 1.20
CA PRO A 5 46.84 2.76 0.84
C PRO A 5 46.05 1.49 0.51
N THR A 6 45.00 1.22 1.28
CA THR A 6 44.04 0.15 0.99
C THR A 6 43.22 0.57 -0.23
N PRO A 7 43.15 -0.21 -1.31
CA PRO A 7 42.21 0.05 -2.40
C PRO A 7 40.80 -0.16 -1.87
N VAL A 8 40.06 0.93 -1.65
CA VAL A 8 38.63 0.86 -1.36
C VAL A 8 37.93 0.95 -2.71
N GLU A 9 37.48 -0.17 -3.26
CA GLU A 9 36.58 -0.15 -4.41
C GLU A 9 35.22 0.41 -3.96
N PRO A 10 34.79 1.59 -4.44
CA PRO A 10 33.57 2.21 -3.96
C PRO A 10 32.37 1.75 -4.78
N LYS A 11 32.23 0.45 -5.04
CA LYS A 11 31.03 -0.06 -5.72
C LYS A 11 30.05 -0.60 -4.70
N VAL A 12 29.30 0.33 -4.11
CA VAL A 12 28.15 0.02 -3.25
C VAL A 12 26.99 -0.38 -4.17
N GLU A 13 26.78 -1.68 -4.34
CA GLU A 13 25.59 -2.23 -4.99
C GLU A 13 24.39 -2.02 -4.05
N PRO A 14 23.35 -1.24 -4.42
CA PRO A 14 22.21 -1.04 -3.55
C PRO A 14 21.43 -2.35 -3.38
N SER A 15 21.44 -2.91 -2.17
CA SER A 15 20.66 -4.10 -1.85
C SER A 15 19.16 -3.76 -1.87
N PRO A 16 18.34 -4.43 -2.70
CA PRO A 16 16.89 -4.21 -2.76
C PRO A 16 16.20 -4.45 -1.41
N THR A 17 16.80 -5.28 -0.55
CA THR A 17 16.30 -5.55 0.80
C THR A 17 16.43 -4.35 1.74
N LEU A 18 17.36 -3.43 1.47
CA LEU A 18 17.54 -2.18 2.23
C LEU A 18 16.58 -1.07 1.75
N GLU A 19 15.81 -1.32 0.70
CA GLU A 19 14.84 -0.38 0.15
C GLU A 19 13.59 -0.36 1.04
N LYS A 20 13.61 0.51 2.05
CA LYS A 20 12.56 0.62 3.08
C LYS A 20 11.18 0.99 2.52
N ARG A 21 11.11 1.53 1.29
CA ARG A 21 9.88 2.04 0.69
C ARG A 21 9.20 0.96 -0.15
N LYS A 22 8.43 0.08 0.51
CA LYS A 22 7.55 -0.87 -0.20
C LYS A 22 6.24 -0.19 -0.60
N ARG A 23 5.80 -0.39 -1.85
CA ARG A 23 4.43 -0.05 -2.26
C ARG A 23 3.45 -0.93 -1.50
N ARG A 24 2.36 -0.36 -0.99
CA ARG A 24 1.27 -1.11 -0.36
C ARG A 24 0.51 -1.85 -1.46
N PHE A 25 0.32 -3.15 -1.29
CA PHE A 25 -0.54 -3.96 -2.14
C PHE A 25 -1.83 -4.26 -1.37
N PHE A 26 -2.97 -4.14 -2.05
CA PHE A 26 -4.27 -4.45 -1.48
C PHE A 26 -4.77 -5.73 -2.11
N THR A 27 -5.00 -6.76 -1.29
CA THR A 27 -5.58 -8.01 -1.77
C THR A 27 -7.07 -7.81 -2.07
N PRO A 28 -7.67 -8.59 -2.98
CA PRO A 28 -9.10 -8.50 -3.27
C PRO A 28 -9.97 -8.70 -2.03
N GLU A 29 -9.60 -9.61 -1.12
CA GLU A 29 -10.32 -9.86 0.13
C GLU A 29 -10.31 -8.63 1.03
N TYR A 30 -9.17 -7.93 1.09
CA TYR A 30 -9.04 -6.68 1.85
C TYR A 30 -9.95 -5.60 1.27
N LYS A 31 -9.91 -5.41 -0.06
CA LYS A 31 -10.77 -4.42 -0.74
C LYS A 31 -12.25 -4.71 -0.48
N LEU A 32 -12.66 -5.97 -0.58
CA LEU A 32 -14.05 -6.40 -0.40
C LEU A 32 -14.52 -6.22 1.06
N SER A 33 -13.69 -6.61 2.03
CA SER A 33 -13.99 -6.37 3.45
C SER A 33 -14.20 -4.89 3.73
N LEU A 34 -13.36 -4.03 3.15
CA LEU A 34 -13.49 -2.59 3.35
C LEU A 34 -14.74 -2.00 2.70
N ILE A 35 -15.11 -2.48 1.51
CA ILE A 35 -16.37 -2.08 0.85
C ILE A 35 -17.57 -2.46 1.72
N GLN A 36 -17.61 -3.68 2.25
CA GLN A 36 -18.69 -4.12 3.15
C GLN A 36 -18.76 -3.29 4.44
N GLN A 37 -17.61 -3.00 5.06
CA GLN A 37 -17.55 -2.13 6.23
C GLN A 37 -18.03 -0.71 5.90
N ALA A 38 -17.63 -0.18 4.74
CA ALA A 38 -18.07 1.12 4.27
C ALA A 38 -19.57 1.18 3.99
N ASP A 39 -20.17 0.09 3.50
CA ASP A 39 -21.61 -0.03 3.27
C ASP A 39 -22.40 -0.16 4.59
N ALA A 40 -21.80 -0.77 5.61
CA ALA A 40 -22.38 -0.87 6.95
C ALA A 40 -22.28 0.42 7.78
N CYS A 41 -21.41 1.37 7.38
CA CYS A 41 -21.21 2.63 8.10
C CYS A 41 -22.42 3.57 7.96
N LYS A 42 -22.81 4.21 9.07
CA LYS A 42 -23.81 5.29 9.07
C LYS A 42 -23.18 6.64 8.71
N HIS A 43 -24.02 7.67 8.53
CA HIS A 43 -23.56 9.03 8.22
C HIS A 43 -22.50 9.51 9.22
N GLY A 44 -21.32 9.87 8.70
CA GLY A 44 -20.18 10.36 9.50
C GLY A 44 -19.18 9.29 9.94
N GLU A 45 -19.55 8.01 9.95
CA GLU A 45 -18.66 6.91 10.38
C GLU A 45 -17.68 6.50 9.26
N LEU A 46 -18.11 6.60 8.00
CA LEU A 46 -17.30 6.25 6.83
C LEU A 46 -15.97 7.02 6.80
N GLY A 47 -16.00 8.32 7.13
CA GLY A 47 -14.79 9.14 7.15
C GLY A 47 -13.82 8.73 8.27
N ALA A 48 -14.31 8.24 9.39
CA ALA A 48 -13.45 7.74 10.47
C ALA A 48 -12.79 6.40 10.08
N LEU A 49 -13.55 5.50 9.44
CA LEU A 49 -13.03 4.24 8.91
C LEU A 49 -11.92 4.47 7.88
N LEU A 50 -12.17 5.33 6.89
CA LEU A 50 -11.20 5.65 5.83
C LEU A 50 -9.90 6.24 6.37
N ARG A 51 -9.95 7.08 7.41
CA ARG A 51 -8.74 7.63 8.04
C ARG A 51 -7.94 6.59 8.82
N ARG A 52 -8.62 5.65 9.51
CA ARG A 52 -7.96 4.54 10.22
C ARG A 52 -7.20 3.64 9.24
N GLU A 53 -7.81 3.37 8.10
CA GLU A 53 -7.21 2.51 7.07
C GLU A 53 -6.26 3.25 6.12
N ASN A 54 -6.18 4.58 6.24
CA ASN A 54 -5.39 5.49 5.42
C ASN A 54 -5.75 5.41 3.93
N ILE A 55 -7.05 5.41 3.64
CA ILE A 55 -7.64 5.26 2.31
C ILE A 55 -8.49 6.50 1.99
N TYR A 56 -8.51 6.88 0.72
CA TYR A 56 -9.29 8.02 0.23
C TYR A 56 -10.62 7.55 -0.34
N SER A 57 -11.67 8.40 -0.29
CA SER A 57 -12.98 8.02 -0.84
C SER A 57 -12.91 7.71 -2.35
N ASN A 58 -11.98 8.33 -3.08
CA ASN A 58 -11.76 8.04 -4.50
C ASN A 58 -11.29 6.58 -4.73
N GLN A 59 -10.40 6.06 -3.86
CA GLN A 59 -9.96 4.66 -3.93
C GLN A 59 -11.14 3.72 -3.65
N LEU A 60 -11.97 4.04 -2.67
CA LEU A 60 -13.17 3.25 -2.36
C LEU A 60 -14.16 3.22 -3.54
N SER A 61 -14.43 4.37 -4.16
CA SER A 61 -15.28 4.46 -5.35
C SER A 61 -14.70 3.68 -6.53
N GLN A 62 -13.39 3.74 -6.73
CA GLN A 62 -12.70 2.96 -7.76
C GLN A 62 -12.88 1.47 -7.53
N TRP A 63 -12.64 0.98 -6.30
CA TRP A 63 -12.82 -0.44 -5.99
C TRP A 63 -14.27 -0.89 -6.17
N ARG A 64 -15.26 -0.10 -5.76
CA ARG A 64 -16.67 -0.41 -6.02
C ARG A 64 -16.95 -0.63 -7.51
N ARG A 65 -16.33 0.19 -8.37
CA ARG A 65 -16.42 0.04 -9.82
C ARG A 65 -15.67 -1.19 -10.34
N GLU A 66 -14.44 -1.42 -9.89
CA GLU A 66 -13.64 -2.60 -10.24
C GLU A 66 -14.38 -3.90 -9.89
N PHE A 67 -14.96 -4.00 -8.69
CA PHE A 67 -15.74 -5.17 -8.27
C PHE A 67 -17.06 -5.32 -9.03
N ALA A 68 -17.69 -4.22 -9.45
CA ALA A 68 -18.90 -4.27 -10.27
C ALA A 68 -18.60 -4.72 -11.72
N GLU A 69 -17.45 -4.32 -12.27
CA GLU A 69 -17.05 -4.64 -13.66
C GLU A 69 -16.35 -5.99 -13.80
N GLN A 70 -15.49 -6.37 -12.84
CA GLN A 70 -14.58 -7.53 -12.94
C GLN A 70 -14.82 -8.62 -11.89
N GLY A 71 -15.69 -8.38 -10.89
CA GLY A 71 -15.88 -9.29 -9.76
C GLY A 71 -14.67 -9.35 -8.82
N VAL A 72 -14.61 -10.36 -7.95
CA VAL A 72 -13.61 -10.49 -6.86
C VAL A 72 -12.17 -10.77 -7.36
N ALA A 73 -11.94 -10.82 -8.67
CA ALA A 73 -10.65 -11.15 -9.27
C ALA A 73 -9.74 -9.94 -9.59
N GLY A 74 -10.16 -8.70 -9.28
CA GLY A 74 -9.48 -7.45 -9.65
C GLY A 74 -8.53 -6.81 -8.62
#